data_AF-T2PIF2-F1
#
_entry.id   AF-T2PIF2-F1
#
_cell.length_a   1.000
_cell.length_b   1.000
_cell.length_c   1.000
_cell.angle_alpha   90.00
_cell.angle_beta   90.00
_cell.angle_gamma   90.00
#
_symmetry.space_group_name_H-M   'P 1'
#
loop_
_entity.id
_entity.type
_entity.pdbx_description
1 polymer ?
#
loop_
_entity_poly.entity_id
_entity_poly.type
_entity_poly.pdbx_seq_one_letter_code
_entity_poly.pdbx_strand_id
1 'polypeptide(L)' 'MAAFRELSVEQRIKTLESECALSGDFAQLLLTQLAQSGEANIPASVANSMIENQIGRFSLPVGVVRGL' A
#
# COMPACT_ATOMS: atom_id res chain seq x y z
N MET A 1 -14.15 -4.70 -20.02
CA MET A 1 -13.35 -4.20 -18.87
C MET A 1 -13.38 -5.27 -17.80
N ALA A 2 -12.23 -5.71 -17.30
CA ALA A 2 -12.18 -6.62 -16.14
C ALA A 2 -12.68 -5.87 -14.90
N ALA A 3 -13.36 -6.55 -13.98
CA ALA A 3 -13.79 -5.92 -12.73
C ALA A 3 -12.56 -5.57 -11.87
N PHE A 4 -12.64 -4.53 -11.03
CA PHE A 4 -11.49 -4.12 -10.19
C PHE A 4 -10.90 -5.27 -9.36
N ARG A 5 -11.76 -6.16 -8.85
CA ARG A 5 -11.36 -7.35 -8.09
C ARG A 5 -10.58 -8.40 -8.90
N GLU A 6 -10.65 -8.35 -10.23
CA GLU A 6 -9.97 -9.27 -11.14
C GLU A 6 -8.60 -8.74 -11.58
N LEU A 7 -8.33 -7.45 -11.37
CA LEU A 7 -7.05 -6.82 -11.68
C LEU A 7 -5.94 -7.28 -10.73
N SER A 8 -4.69 -7.29 -11.23
CA SER A 8 -3.51 -7.46 -10.38
C SER A 8 -3.36 -6.29 -9.39
N VAL A 9 -2.57 -6.46 -8.33
CA VAL A 9 -2.36 -5.37 -7.34
C VAL A 9 -1.77 -4.12 -8.00
N GLU A 10 -0.78 -4.30 -8.88
CA GLU A 10 -0.20 -3.19 -9.66
C GLU A 10 -1.25 -2.48 -10.52
N GLN A 11 -2.09 -3.24 -11.23
CA GLN A 11 -3.14 -2.68 -12.06
C GLN A 11 -4.19 -1.95 -11.22
N ARG A 12 -4.54 -2.47 -10.04
CA ARG A 12 -5.44 -1.78 -9.11
C ARG A 12 -4.89 -0.43 -8.66
N ILE A 13 -3.59 -0.35 -8.34
CA ILE A 13 -2.94 0.91 -7.96
C ILE A 13 -2.99 1.91 -9.12
N LYS A 14 -2.61 1.50 -10.34
CA LYS A 14 -2.67 2.36 -11.53
C LYS A 14 -4.09 2.82 -11.87
N THR A 15 -5.09 1.95 -11.67
CA THR A 15 -6.50 2.33 -11.85
C THR A 15 -6.90 3.42 -10.85
N LEU A 16 -6.56 3.28 -9.57
CA LEU A 16 -6.87 4.30 -8.55
C LEU A 16 -6.19 5.64 -8.83
N GLU A 17 -4.95 5.61 -9.34
CA GLU A 17 -4.24 6.80 -9.78
C GLU A 17 -4.94 7.47 -10.97
N SER A 18 -5.30 6.71 -12.01
CA SER A 18 -5.99 7.23 -13.20
C SER A 18 -7.38 7.81 -12.91
N GLU A 19 -8.03 7.33 -11.84
CA GLU A 19 -9.33 7.80 -11.37
C GLU A 19 -9.20 9.01 -10.41
N CYS A 20 -7.99 9.52 -10.19
CA CYS A 20 -7.66 10.57 -9.22
C CYS A 20 -8.04 10.23 -7.77
N ALA A 21 -8.27 8.95 -7.46
CA ALA A 21 -8.54 8.45 -6.10
C ALA A 21 -7.25 8.29 -5.28
N LEU A 22 -6.10 8.28 -5.94
CA LEU A 22 -4.77 8.20 -5.35
C LEU A 22 -3.85 9.18 -6.10
N SER A 23 -3.06 9.99 -5.38
CA SER A 23 -2.07 10.85 -6.03
C SER A 23 -0.90 10.03 -6.58
N GLY A 24 -0.19 10.56 -7.58
CA GLY A 24 0.95 9.88 -8.19
C GLY A 24 2.06 9.53 -7.20
N ASP A 25 2.37 10.41 -6.25
CA ASP A 25 3.39 10.16 -5.21
C ASP A 25 3.00 8.94 -4.34
N PHE A 26 1.72 8.83 -3.97
CA PHE A 26 1.25 7.69 -3.18
C PHE A 26 1.12 6.41 -4.02
N ALA A 27 0.76 6.51 -5.30
CA ALA A 27 0.78 5.37 -6.21
C ALA A 27 2.19 4.80 -6.35
N GLN A 28 3.19 5.67 -6.56
CA GLN A 28 4.59 5.28 -6.67
C GLN A 28 5.12 4.66 -5.37
N LEU A 29 4.71 5.18 -4.22
CA LEU A 29 5.02 4.58 -2.92
C LEU A 29 4.49 3.15 -2.83
N LEU A 30 3.21 2.92 -3.13
CA LEU A 30 2.58 1.58 -3.06
C LEU A 30 3.21 0.60 -4.06
N LEU A 31 3.57 1.04 -5.26
CA LEU A 31 4.26 0.21 -6.26
C LEU A 31 5.67 -0.19 -5.79
N THR A 32 6.38 0.75 -5.19
CA THR A 32 7.70 0.49 -4.60
C THR A 32 7.59 -0.53 -3.46
N GLN A 33 6.56 -0.38 -2.62
CA GLN A 33 6.29 -1.32 -1.52
C GLN A 33 5.94 -2.72 -2.02
N LEU A 34 5.15 -2.81 -3.10
CA LEU A 34 4.81 -4.07 -3.75
C LEU A 34 6.05 -4.80 -4.27
N ALA A 35 6.99 -4.07 -4.91
CA ALA A 35 8.22 -4.64 -5.45
C ALA A 35 9.21 -5.11 -4.37
N GLN A 36 9.22 -4.44 -3.21
CA GLN A 36 10.15 -4.71 -2.10
C GLN A 36 9.66 -5.79 -1.12
N SER A 37 8.57 -6.50 -1.45
CA SER A 37 8.09 -7.72 -0.77
C SER A 37 8.09 -7.67 0.77
N GLY A 38 7.68 -6.55 1.38
CA GLY A 38 7.50 -6.42 2.84
C GLY A 38 8.63 -5.74 3.62
N GLU A 39 9.75 -5.40 2.97
CA GLU A 39 10.80 -4.57 3.59
C GLU A 39 10.38 -3.09 3.71
N ALA A 40 9.50 -2.66 2.81
CA ALA A 40 9.04 -1.28 2.65
C ALA A 40 7.91 -0.90 3.61
N ASN A 41 8.04 -1.28 4.87
CA ASN A 41 7.15 -0.86 5.93
C ASN A 41 7.58 0.47 6.52
N ILE A 42 6.76 1.01 7.41
CA ILE A 42 7.10 2.14 8.29
C ILE A 42 8.54 1.97 8.82
N PRO A 43 9.43 2.97 8.69
CA PRO A 43 10.82 2.84 9.12
C PRO A 43 10.93 2.37 10.58
N ALA A 44 11.93 1.54 10.90
CA ALA A 44 12.07 0.98 12.25
C ALA A 44 12.20 2.07 13.33
N SER A 45 12.87 3.18 13.02
CA SER A 45 12.96 4.35 13.91
C SER A 45 11.60 4.98 14.20
N VAL A 46 10.74 5.09 13.18
CA VAL A 46 9.38 5.59 13.33
C VAL A 46 8.55 4.60 14.14
N ALA A 47 8.61 3.31 13.81
CA ALA A 47 7.87 2.26 14.55
C ALA A 47 8.26 2.21 16.04
N ASN A 48 9.55 2.34 16.37
CA ASN A 48 10.04 2.36 17.75
C ASN A 48 9.62 3.63 18.51
N SER A 49 9.25 4.70 17.81
CA SER A 49 8.72 5.93 18.41
C SER A 49 7.21 5.90 18.60
N MET A 50 6.51 4.88 18.09
CA MET A 50 5.04 4.77 18.18
C MET A 50 4.57 4.04 19.44
N ILE A 51 5.34 3.05 19.92
CA ILE A 51 4.99 2.19 21.05
C ILE A 51 6.23 1.77 21.85
N GLU A 52 6.03 1.37 23.11
CA GLU A 52 7.07 0.81 23.96
C GLU A 52 7.39 -0.64 23.59
N ASN A 53 8.60 -1.09 23.93
CA ASN A 53 9.06 -2.48 23.76
C ASN A 53 8.90 -3.01 22.33
N GLN A 54 9.11 -2.16 21.32
CA GLN A 54 9.06 -2.56 19.92
C GLN A 54 10.17 -3.57 19.62
N ILE A 55 9.78 -4.73 19.08
CA ILE A 55 10.71 -5.84 18.71
C ILE A 55 10.64 -6.22 17.23
N GLY A 56 9.73 -5.59 16.48
CA GLY A 56 9.47 -5.94 15.10
C GLY A 56 8.33 -5.12 14.50
N ARG A 57 8.09 -5.35 13.23
CA ARG A 57 6.98 -4.74 12.47
C ARG A 57 6.14 -5.87 11.90
N PHE A 58 4.83 -5.67 11.88
CA PHE A 58 3.89 -6.64 11.34
C PHE A 58 3.01 -5.98 10.28
N SER A 59 2.98 -6.56 9.08
CA SER A 59 2.18 -6.07 7.96
C SER A 59 0.86 -6.80 7.86
N LEU A 60 -0.22 -6.06 7.67
CA LEU A 60 -1.54 -6.60 7.35
C LEU A 60 -1.88 -6.35 5.87
N PRO A 61 -2.67 -7.22 5.22
CA PRO A 61 -3.22 -6.92 3.91
C PRO A 61 -4.06 -5.64 3.93
N VAL A 62 -3.85 -4.77 2.96
CA VAL A 62 -4.63 -3.54 2.77
C VAL A 62 -5.51 -3.68 1.54
N GLY A 63 -6.82 -3.56 1.73
CA GLY A 63 -7.83 -3.61 0.67
C GLY A 63 -8.53 -2.27 0.48
N VAL A 64 -9.21 -2.11 -0.65
CA VAL A 64 -9.99 -0.91 -0.99
C VAL A 64 -11.44 -1.31 -1.23
N VAL A 65 -12.36 -0.62 -0.56
CA VAL A 65 -13.80 -0.69 -0.83
C VAL A 65 -14.14 0.40 -1.84
N ARG A 66 -14.93 0.07 -2.86
CA ARG A 66 -15.33 0.99 -3.94
C ARG A 66 -16.85 1.12 -3.99
N GLY A 67 -17.34 2.29 -4.40
CA GLY A 67 -18.78 2.56 -4.59
C GLY A 67 -19.54 2.86 -3.30
N LEU A 68 -18.89 3.56 -2.37
CA LEU A 68 -19.51 4.10 -1.16
C LEU A 68 -20.35 5.34 -1.46
#